data_AF-K1T105-F1
#
_entry.id   AF-K1T105-F1
#
_cell.length_a   1.000
_cell.length_b   1.000
_cell.length_c   1.000
_cell.angle_alpha   90.00
_cell.angle_beta   90.00
_cell.angle_gamma   90.00
#
_symmetry.space_group_name_H-M   'P 1'
#
loop_
_entity.id
_entity.type
_entity.pdbx_description
1 polymer ?
#
loop_
_entity_poly.entity_id
_entity_poly.type
_entity_poly.pdbx_seq_one_letter_code
_entity_poly.pdbx_strand_id
1 'polypeptide(L)' 'HVSDGFFFTVGYGSMPSSDLVAALLRYGICAISLTSTGSLQNGVRVCVSQMNREEQYDLLDRRLRDFAQDYARK' A
#
# COMPACT_ATOMS: atom_id res chain seq x y z
N HIS A 1 -14.98 -1.30 2.67
CA HIS A 1 -15.12 -0.52 3.91
C HIS A 1 -13.72 -0.11 4.34
N VAL A 2 -13.36 1.16 4.20
CA VAL A 2 -12.11 1.71 4.77
C VAL A 2 -12.50 2.18 6.17
N SER A 3 -12.01 1.51 7.21
CA SER A 3 -12.23 1.95 8.59
C SER A 3 -11.30 3.13 8.85
N ASP A 4 -11.85 4.27 9.28
CA ASP A 4 -11.05 5.38 9.80
C ASP A 4 -10.37 4.94 11.10
N GLY A 5 -9.13 4.49 10.95
CA GLY A 5 -8.32 3.96 12.03
C GLY A 5 -6.86 3.91 11.62
N PHE A 6 -6.00 3.66 12.60
CA PHE A 6 -4.54 3.61 12.47
C PHE A 6 -4.01 2.68 11.35
N PHE A 7 -4.85 1.72 10.92
CA PHE A 7 -4.55 0.78 9.85
C PHE A 7 -5.71 0.69 8.87
N PHE A 8 -5.37 0.54 7.60
CA PHE A 8 -6.33 0.18 6.54
C PHE A 8 -5.74 -0.89 5.64
N THR A 9 -6.62 -1.60 4.94
CA THR A 9 -6.25 -2.65 4.00
C THR A 9 -6.50 -2.17 2.56
N VAL A 10 -5.52 -2.43 1.68
CA VAL A 10 -5.58 -2.01 0.27
C VAL A 10 -5.21 -3.20 -0.61
N GLY A 11 -5.99 -3.42 -1.67
CA GLY A 11 -5.65 -4.34 -2.76
C GLY A 11 -5.43 -3.57 -4.06
N TYR A 12 -4.80 -4.23 -5.04
CA TYR A 12 -4.60 -3.67 -6.38
C TYR A 12 -5.00 -4.70 -7.44
N GLY A 13 -6.23 -4.59 -7.96
CA GLY A 13 -6.80 -5.57 -8.90
C GLY A 13 -6.72 -7.01 -8.37
N SER A 14 -6.18 -7.92 -9.18
CA SER A 14 -5.92 -9.32 -8.82
C SER A 14 -4.48 -9.58 -8.32
N MET A 15 -3.68 -8.52 -8.10
CA MET A 15 -2.27 -8.66 -7.75
C MET A 15 -2.09 -9.41 -6.41
N PRO A 16 -1.23 -10.44 -6.37
CA PRO A 16 -0.90 -11.14 -5.12
C PRO A 16 -0.27 -10.20 -4.08
N SER A 17 -0.54 -10.46 -2.80
CA SER A 17 -0.03 -9.60 -1.71
C SER A 17 1.49 -9.47 -1.67
N SER A 18 2.23 -10.55 -1.96
CA SER A 18 3.70 -10.54 -2.02
C SER A 18 4.21 -9.57 -3.08
N ASP A 19 3.57 -9.60 -4.25
CA ASP A 19 3.97 -8.82 -5.41
C ASP A 19 3.63 -7.35 -5.18
N LEU A 20 2.47 -7.08 -4.58
CA LEU A 20 2.07 -5.73 -4.20
C LEU A 20 3.03 -5.10 -3.18
N VAL A 21 3.44 -5.85 -2.14
CA VAL A 21 4.47 -5.36 -1.20
C VAL A 21 5.79 -5.09 -1.91
N ALA A 22 6.28 -6.03 -2.72
CA ALA A 22 7.53 -5.88 -3.45
C ALA A 22 7.50 -4.69 -4.42
N ALA A 23 6.36 -4.46 -5.07
CA ALA A 23 6.17 -3.34 -5.97
C ALA A 23 6.17 -2.01 -5.21
N LEU A 24 5.38 -1.87 -4.15
CA LEU A 24 5.32 -0.66 -3.32
C LEU A 24 6.69 -0.30 -2.72
N LEU A 25 7.47 -1.29 -2.29
CA LEU A 25 8.82 -1.09 -1.76
C LEU A 25 9.76 -0.42 -2.78
N ARG A 26 9.60 -0.70 -4.08
CA ARG A 26 10.41 -0.05 -5.13
C ARG A 26 10.15 1.44 -5.26
N TYR A 27 8.95 1.90 -4.87
CA TYR A 27 8.60 3.32 -4.81
C TYR A 27 8.85 3.91 -3.41
N GLY A 28 9.53 3.18 -2.51
CA GLY A 28 9.83 3.62 -1.15
C GLY A 28 8.62 3.61 -0.21
N ILE A 29 7.57 2.84 -0.53
CA ILE A 29 6.39 2.66 0.31
C ILE A 29 6.52 1.31 1.02
N CYS A 30 6.50 1.32 2.35
CA CYS A 30 6.53 0.10 3.15
C CYS A 30 5.12 -0.27 3.62
N ALA A 31 4.75 -1.53 3.46
CA ALA A 31 3.48 -2.09 3.90
C ALA A 31 3.66 -3.57 4.30
N ILE A 32 2.69 -4.14 5.02
CA ILE A 32 2.73 -5.54 5.46
C ILE A 32 1.74 -6.34 4.61
N SER A 33 2.16 -7.51 4.12
CA SER A 33 1.28 -8.40 3.36
C SER A 33 0.14 -8.95 4.25
N LEU A 34 -1.11 -8.93 3.78
CA LEU A 34 -2.24 -9.56 4.49
C LEU A 34 -2.13 -11.09 4.58
N THR A 35 -1.45 -11.74 3.62
CA THR A 35 -1.28 -13.20 3.68
C THR A 35 -0.41 -13.61 4.86
N SER A 36 0.55 -12.77 5.27
CA SER A 36 1.37 -13.00 6.46
C SER A 36 0.60 -12.87 7.77
N THR A 37 -0.60 -12.30 7.74
CA THR A 37 -1.49 -12.16 8.91
C THR A 37 -2.62 -13.18 8.92
N GLY A 38 -2.54 -14.23 8.10
CA GLY A 38 -3.56 -15.29 8.01
C GLY A 38 -4.78 -14.93 7.14
N SER A 39 -4.73 -13.83 6.38
CA SER A 39 -5.81 -13.47 5.46
C SER A 39 -5.80 -14.38 4.21
N LEU A 40 -6.99 -14.80 3.77
CA LEU A 40 -7.20 -15.46 2.48
C LEU A 40 -7.37 -14.45 1.32
N GLN A 41 -7.42 -13.16 1.63
CA GLN A 41 -7.58 -12.09 0.65
C GLN A 41 -6.24 -11.47 0.27
N ASN A 42 -6.10 -11.14 -1.02
CA ASN A 42 -4.96 -10.37 -1.50
C ASN A 42 -5.04 -8.92 -1.03
N GLY A 43 -3.87 -8.35 -0.71
CA GLY A 43 -3.72 -6.97 -0.30
C GLY A 43 -2.64 -6.76 0.75
N VAL A 44 -2.49 -5.50 1.14
CA VAL A 44 -1.53 -5.05 2.14
C VAL A 44 -2.24 -4.31 3.26
N ARG A 45 -1.71 -4.44 4.47
CA ARG A 45 -2.04 -3.59 5.62
C ARG A 45 -1.10 -2.39 5.62
N VAL A 46 -1.69 -1.21 5.60
CA VAL A 46 -1.00 0.08 5.67
C VAL A 46 -1.19 0.65 7.06
N CYS A 47 -0.15 1.31 7.59
CA CYS A 47 -0.15 2.00 8.87
C CYS A 47 0.30 3.44 8.66
N VAL A 48 -0.49 4.42 9.13
CA VAL A 48 -0.17 5.85 8.97
C VAL A 48 0.30 6.52 10.26
N SER A 49 0.51 5.75 11.31
CA SER A 49 0.83 6.27 12.64
C SER A 49 2.15 7.00 12.80
N GLN A 50 3.09 6.77 11.88
CA GLN A 50 4.38 7.43 11.86
C GLN A 50 4.41 8.58 10.82
N MET A 51 3.27 8.87 10.18
CA MET A 51 3.12 9.98 9.25
C MET A 51 2.63 11.22 10.02
N ASN A 52 3.57 11.85 10.71
CA ASN A 52 3.31 12.96 11.63
C ASN A 52 3.46 14.34 10.98
N ARG A 53 3.85 14.41 9.70
CA ARG A 53 4.10 15.67 8.97
C ARG A 53 3.35 15.65 7.64
N GLU A 54 2.72 16.77 7.26
CA GLU A 54 1.94 16.91 6.01
C GLU A 54 2.76 16.55 4.76
N GLU A 55 4.02 17.00 4.70
CA GLU A 55 4.95 16.70 3.61
C GLU A 55 5.18 15.19 3.35
N GLN A 56 4.97 14.33 4.37
CA GLN A 56 5.05 12.88 4.21
C GLN A 56 3.85 12.34 3.42
N TYR A 57 2.67 12.95 3.57
CA TYR A 57 1.48 12.63 2.79
C TYR A 57 1.64 13.09 1.34
N ASP A 58 2.22 14.26 1.10
CA ASP A 58 2.54 14.73 -0.26
C ASP A 58 3.52 13.79 -0.96
N LEU A 59 4.56 13.33 -0.24
CA LEU A 59 5.52 12.38 -0.78
C LEU A 59 4.88 11.02 -1.06
N LEU A 60 3.98 10.56 -0.18
CA LEU A 60 3.23 9.33 -0.39
C LEU A 60 2.33 9.43 -1.63
N ASP A 61 1.61 10.53 -1.81
CA ASP A 61 0.75 10.77 -2.97
C ASP A 61 1.55 10.75 -4.27
N ARG A 62 2.71 11.43 -4.32
CA ARG A 62 3.60 11.38 -5.50
C ARG A 62 4.05 9.96 -5.82
N ARG A 63 4.52 9.20 -4.82
CA ARG A 63 4.98 7.81 -5.00
C ARG A 63 3.85 6.88 -5.45
N LEU A 64 2.63 7.07 -4.93
CA LEU A 64 1.46 6.30 -5.34
C LEU A 64 1.03 6.62 -6.77
N ARG A 65 1.16 7.88 -7.20
CA ARG A 65 0.92 8.27 -8.60
C ARG A 65 1.93 7.63 -9.55
N ASP A 66 3.21 7.67 -9.20
CA ASP A 66 4.27 7.03 -9.99
C ASP A 66 4.03 5.51 -10.10
N PHE A 67 3.72 4.86 -8.97
CA PHE A 67 3.31 3.46 -8.95
C PHE A 67 2.08 3.21 -9.84
N ALA A 68 1.02 4.00 -9.69
CA ALA A 68 -0.20 3.82 -10.47
C ALA A 68 0.05 4.02 -11.97
N GLN A 69 0.90 4.97 -12.36
CA GLN A 69 1.25 5.21 -13.77
C GLN A 69 1.97 4.01 -14.39
N ASP A 70 2.92 3.42 -13.66
CA ASP A 70 3.69 2.27 -14.14
C ASP A 70 2.87 0.97 -14.17
N TYR A 71 1.88 0.82 -13.28
CA TYR A 71 1.05 -0.37 -13.16
C TYR A 71 -0.33 -0.25 -13.83
N ALA A 72 -0.75 0.95 -14.28
CA ALA A 72 -2.03 1.16 -14.99
C ALA A 72 -2.12 0.45 -16.35
N ARG A 73 -1.00 -0.06 -16.87
CA ARG A 73 -0.90 -0.76 -18.17
C ARG A 73 -0.58 -2.25 -18.07
N LYS A 74 -0.47 -2.79 -16.85
CA LYS A 74 -0.26 -4.24 -16.62
C LYS A 74 -1.58 -4.91 -16.28
#